data_AF-A0A2E0X310-F1
#
_entry.id   AF-A0A2E0X310-F1
#
_cell.length_a   1.000
_cell.length_b   1.000
_cell.length_c   1.000
_cell.angle_alpha   90.00
_cell.angle_beta   90.00
_cell.angle_gamma   90.00
#
_symmetry.space_group_name_H-M   'P 1'
#
loop_
_entity.id
_entity.type
_entity.pdbx_description
1 polymer ?
#
loop_
_entity_poly.entity_id
_entity_poly.type
_entity_poly.pdbx_seq_one_letter_code
_entity_poly.pdbx_strand_id
1 'polypeptide(L)'
;MSTESMAILSDMLQPFDGLTPDAAAQVAALKVPANVQARVDVLAQKCNDGMLTDEEQAEYETLVKYGNMLSVIKARAKRAAANTRAG
;
A
#
# COMPACT_ATOMS: atom_id res chain seq x y z
N MET A 1 -9.85 -7.05 -0.17
CA MET A 1 -9.59 -6.86 1.27
C MET A 1 -10.87 -6.33 1.91
N SER A 2 -11.36 -6.89 3.02
CA SER A 2 -12.61 -6.43 3.65
C SER A 2 -12.43 -5.08 4.36
N THR A 3 -13.52 -4.32 4.52
CA THR A 3 -13.54 -3.05 5.26
C THR A 3 -13.07 -3.23 6.72
N GLU A 4 -13.39 -4.37 7.33
CA GLU A 4 -12.94 -4.73 8.68
C GLU A 4 -11.42 -4.87 8.77
N SER A 5 -10.80 -5.52 7.76
CA SER A 5 -9.34 -5.66 7.70
C SER A 5 -8.63 -4.30 7.58
N MET A 6 -9.27 -3.36 6.88
CA MET A 6 -8.80 -1.97 6.74
C MET A 6 -8.87 -1.20 8.06
N ALA A 7 -9.93 -1.40 8.86
CA ALA A 7 -10.08 -0.76 10.16
C ALA A 7 -9.02 -1.25 11.16
N ILE A 8 -8.81 -2.57 11.25
CA ILE A 8 -7.77 -3.17 12.11
C ILE A 8 -6.39 -2.65 11.71
N LEU A 9 -6.07 -2.62 10.41
CA LEU A 9 -4.81 -2.09 9.92
C LEU A 9 -4.64 -0.60 10.29
N SER A 10 -5.70 0.19 10.19
CA SER A 10 -5.68 1.59 10.60
C SER A 10 -5.35 1.74 12.09
N ASP A 11 -5.97 0.96 12.97
CA ASP A 11 -5.71 1.03 14.42
C ASP A 11 -4.29 0.58 14.77
N MET A 12 -3.80 -0.49 14.14
CA MET A 12 -2.40 -0.93 14.31
C MET A 12 -1.38 0.14 13.88
N LEU A 13 -1.75 1.00 12.92
CA LEU A 13 -0.89 2.05 12.40
C LEU A 13 -1.04 3.40 13.14
N GLN A 14 -1.82 3.48 14.21
CA GLN A 14 -1.90 4.67 15.09
C GLN A 14 -0.51 5.27 15.45
N PRO A 15 0.54 4.49 15.76
CA PRO A 15 1.86 5.04 16.09
C PRO A 15 2.50 5.88 14.98
N PHE A 16 2.07 5.73 13.73
CA PHE A 16 2.58 6.53 12.60
C PHE A 16 2.15 8.00 12.69
N ASP A 17 1.14 8.31 13.48
CA ASP A 17 0.67 9.69 13.69
C ASP A 17 1.66 10.50 14.54
N GLY A 18 2.56 9.83 15.28
CA GLY A 18 3.63 10.44 16.07
C GLY A 18 4.99 10.55 15.36
N LEU A 19 5.07 10.22 14.06
CA LEU A 19 6.32 10.38 13.29
C LEU A 19 6.73 11.84 13.21
N THR A 20 8.04 12.08 13.27
CA THR A 20 8.58 13.41 12.92
C THR A 20 8.28 13.72 11.45
N PRO A 21 8.21 15.00 11.05
CA PRO A 21 7.93 15.38 9.66
C PRO A 21 8.86 14.72 8.65
N ASP A 22 10.15 14.65 8.97
CA ASP A 22 11.16 14.05 8.10
C ASP A 22 10.98 12.54 7.96
N ALA A 23 10.71 11.84 9.07
CA ALA A 23 10.44 10.40 9.04
C ALA A 23 9.13 10.11 8.28
N ALA A 24 8.09 10.91 8.51
CA ALA A 24 6.82 10.82 7.82
C ALA A 24 6.97 11.05 6.30
N ALA A 25 7.81 12.01 5.88
CA ALA A 25 8.11 12.25 4.49
C ALA A 25 8.86 11.07 3.82
N GLN A 26 9.83 10.47 4.53
CA GLN A 26 10.55 9.29 4.03
C GLN A 26 9.62 8.09 3.84
N VAL A 27 8.76 7.81 4.82
CA VAL A 27 7.75 6.73 4.72
C VAL A 27 6.77 7.02 3.58
N ALA A 28 6.31 8.26 3.44
CA ALA A 28 5.41 8.67 2.36
C ALA A 28 6.05 8.52 0.96
N ALA A 29 7.39 8.58 0.88
CA ALA A 29 8.14 8.45 -0.36
C ALA A 29 8.44 7.00 -0.76
N LEU A 30 8.13 6.00 0.09
CA LEU A 30 8.31 4.58 -0.24
C LEU A 30 7.68 4.24 -1.59
N LYS A 31 8.45 3.56 -2.45
CA LYS A 31 8.00 3.12 -3.77
C LYS A 31 7.97 1.60 -3.82
N VAL A 32 6.96 1.07 -4.50
CA VAL A 32 6.99 -0.32 -4.92
C VAL A 32 8.16 -0.48 -5.91
N PRO A 33 9.01 -1.50 -5.76
CA PRO A 33 10.08 -1.77 -6.72
C PRO A 33 9.53 -1.89 -8.15
N ALA A 34 10.24 -1.33 -9.13
CA ALA A 34 9.75 -1.25 -10.51
C ALA A 34 9.44 -2.64 -11.12
N ASN A 35 10.23 -3.66 -10.76
CA ASN A 35 9.99 -5.05 -11.18
C ASN A 35 8.69 -5.62 -10.60
N VAL A 36 8.35 -5.27 -9.36
CA VAL A 36 7.10 -5.69 -8.71
C VAL A 36 5.91 -4.99 -9.37
N GLN A 37 6.02 -3.68 -9.64
CA GLN A 37 4.97 -2.95 -10.35
C GLN A 37 4.73 -3.52 -11.75
N ALA A 38 5.80 -3.75 -12.52
CA ALA A 38 5.68 -4.36 -13.85
C ALA A 38 5.03 -5.75 -13.79
N ARG A 39 5.30 -6.55 -12.77
CA ARG A 39 4.66 -7.86 -12.59
C ARG A 39 3.16 -7.71 -12.30
N VAL A 40 2.78 -6.77 -11.43
CA VAL A 40 1.37 -6.44 -11.17
C VAL A 40 0.66 -6.03 -12.46
N ASP A 41 1.28 -5.19 -13.28
CA ASP A 41 0.69 -4.69 -14.53
C ASP A 41 0.44 -5.85 -15.53
N VAL A 42 1.40 -6.78 -15.65
CA VAL A 42 1.26 -7.99 -16.47
C VAL A 42 0.12 -8.88 -15.99
N LEU A 43 0.05 -9.13 -14.68
CA LEU A 43 -0.99 -9.97 -14.08
C LEU A 43 -2.37 -9.32 -14.17
N ALA A 44 -2.45 -8.00 -14.00
CA ALA A 44 -3.69 -7.24 -14.19
C ALA A 44 -4.20 -7.35 -15.63
N GLN A 45 -3.31 -7.25 -16.63
CA GLN A 45 -3.68 -7.45 -18.02
C GLN A 45 -4.21 -8.86 -18.26
N LYS A 46 -3.49 -9.89 -17.80
CA LYS A 46 -3.95 -11.29 -17.91
C LYS A 46 -5.28 -11.53 -17.20
N CYS A 47 -5.52 -10.89 -16.06
CA CYS A 47 -6.77 -10.96 -15.32
C CYS A 47 -7.94 -10.44 -16.18
N ASN A 48 -7.76 -9.25 -16.77
CA ASN A 48 -8.76 -8.63 -17.64
C ASN A 48 -9.06 -9.50 -18.87
N ASP A 49 -8.05 -10.19 -19.38
CA ASP A 49 -8.17 -11.10 -20.53
C ASP A 49 -8.71 -12.49 -20.16
N GLY A 50 -8.92 -12.78 -18.86
CA GLY A 50 -9.37 -14.08 -18.36
C GLY A 50 -8.32 -15.20 -18.51
N MET A 51 -7.03 -14.84 -18.56
CA MET A 51 -5.92 -15.74 -18.87
C MET A 51 -5.00 -16.04 -17.67
N LEU A 52 -5.41 -15.68 -16.44
CA LEU A 52 -4.63 -16.03 -15.25
C LEU A 52 -4.71 -17.53 -14.98
N THR A 53 -3.55 -18.13 -14.69
CA THR A 53 -3.51 -19.45 -14.05
C THR A 53 -3.81 -19.33 -12.56
N ASP A 54 -4.12 -20.44 -11.89
CA ASP A 54 -4.37 -20.45 -10.44
C ASP A 54 -3.16 -19.93 -9.64
N GLU A 55 -1.94 -20.26 -10.08
CA GLU A 55 -0.71 -19.76 -9.46
C GLU A 55 -0.55 -18.25 -9.68
N GLU A 56 -0.84 -17.76 -10.88
CA GLU A 56 -0.76 -16.34 -11.21
C GLU A 56 -1.84 -15.52 -10.49
N GLN A 57 -3.03 -16.10 -10.29
CA GLN A 57 -4.10 -15.51 -9.48
C GLN A 57 -3.65 -15.35 -8.02
N ALA A 58 -3.08 -16.40 -7.42
CA ALA A 58 -2.58 -16.35 -6.05
C ALA A 58 -1.43 -15.32 -5.89
N GLU A 59 -0.52 -15.24 -6.87
CA GLU A 59 0.52 -14.22 -6.92
C GLU A 59 -0.08 -12.81 -7.01
N TYR A 60 -1.03 -12.61 -7.94
CA TYR A 60 -1.67 -11.32 -8.17
C TYR A 60 -2.41 -10.82 -6.93
N GLU A 61 -3.19 -11.68 -6.28
CA GLU A 61 -3.88 -11.36 -5.03
C GLU A 61 -2.91 -10.97 -3.91
N THR A 62 -1.79 -11.68 -3.81
CA THR A 62 -0.73 -11.40 -2.83
C THR A 62 -0.12 -10.02 -3.07
N LEU A 63 0.24 -9.72 -4.33
CA LEU A 63 0.82 -8.43 -4.71
C LEU A 63 -0.17 -7.28 -4.46
N VAL A 64 -1.44 -7.43 -4.83
CA VAL A 64 -2.50 -6.44 -4.58
C VAL A 64 -2.69 -6.23 -3.08
N LYS A 65 -2.70 -7.30 -2.27
CA LYS A 65 -2.83 -7.21 -0.81
C LYS A 65 -1.72 -6.35 -0.19
N TYR A 66 -0.45 -6.61 -0.54
CA TYR A 66 0.67 -5.84 -0.01
C TYR A 66 0.71 -4.41 -0.56
N GLY A 67 0.34 -4.20 -1.83
CA GLY A 67 0.20 -2.86 -2.42
C GLY A 67 -0.84 -2.00 -1.71
N ASN A 68 -1.98 -2.60 -1.34
CA ASN A 68 -3.01 -1.93 -0.55
C ASN A 68 -2.49 -1.57 0.86
N MET A 69 -1.83 -2.51 1.55
CA MET A 69 -1.23 -2.24 2.86
C MET A 69 -0.22 -1.09 2.82
N LEU A 70 0.68 -1.08 1.83
CA LEU A 70 1.64 0.02 1.63
C LEU A 70 0.93 1.36 1.36
N SER A 71 -0.17 1.34 0.61
CA SER A 71 -0.95 2.54 0.31
C SER A 71 -1.56 3.17 1.57
N VAL A 72 -2.04 2.34 2.51
CA VAL A 72 -2.55 2.80 3.82
C VAL A 72 -1.45 3.45 4.64
N ILE A 73 -0.29 2.80 4.75
CA ILE A 73 0.88 3.33 5.47
C ILE A 73 1.29 4.69 4.91
N LYS A 74 1.43 4.79 3.58
CA LYS A 74 1.79 6.05 2.91
C LYS A 74 0.74 7.13 3.11
N ALA A 75 -0.54 6.81 3.04
CA ALA A 75 -1.62 7.78 3.25
C ALA A 75 -1.61 8.35 4.66
N ARG A 76 -1.24 7.55 5.66
CA ARG A 76 -1.14 7.99 7.05
C ARG A 76 0.11 8.84 7.28
N ALA A 77 1.26 8.41 6.77
CA ALA A 77 2.50 9.18 6.82
C ALA A 77 2.37 10.56 6.15
N LYS A 78 1.67 10.63 5.01
CA LYS A 78 1.35 11.92 4.36
C LYS A 78 0.53 12.86 5.25
N ARG A 79 -0.43 12.32 6.01
CA ARG A 79 -1.23 13.10 6.97
C ARG A 79 -0.38 13.60 8.13
N ALA A 80 0.46 12.74 8.71
CA ALA A 80 1.39 13.13 9.77
C ALA A 80 2.34 14.26 9.30
N ALA A 81 2.93 14.13 8.10
CA ALA A 81 3.80 15.15 7.52
C ALA A 81 3.08 16.49 7.21
N ALA A 82 1.77 16.46 6.94
CA ALA A 82 0.97 17.65 6.65
C ALA A 82 0.51 18.36 7.94
N ASN A 83 0.13 17.62 8.99
CA ASN A 83 -0.35 18.17 10.25
C ASN A 83 0.70 19.02 10.97
N THR A 84 1.99 18.74 10.79
CA THR A 84 3.06 19.52 11.45
C THR A 84 3.33 20.89 10.81
N ARG A 85 2.73 21.20 9.63
CA ARG A 85 2.84 22.53 9.00
C ARG A 85 1.75 23.52 9.45
N ALA A 86 0.79 23.06 10.25
CA ALA A 86 -0.39 23.84 10.66
C ALA A 86 -0.43 24.20 12.17
N GLY A 87 0.64 23.94 12.91
CA GLY A 87 0.84 24.36 14.31
C GLY A 87 2.13 25.14 14.46
#